data_AF-A0A484BHS8-F1
#
_entry.id   AF-A0A484BHS8-F1
#
_cell.length_a   1.000
_cell.length_b   1.000
_cell.length_c   1.000
_cell.angle_alpha   90.00
_cell.angle_beta   90.00
_cell.angle_gamma   90.00
#
_symmetry.space_group_name_H-M   'P 1'
#
loop_
_entity.id
_entity.type
_entity.pdbx_description
1 polymer ?
#
loop_
_entity_poly.entity_id
_entity_poly.type
_entity_poly.pdbx_seq_one_letter_code
_entity_poly.pdbx_strand_id
1 'polypeptide(L)'
;MPLMDSVGELQSSDGFTAATTPAAEAATLPMDHIRRRREMMSCQIALADVNVLHMPCDMDLPNLPKYIETLPNQCICAYNTRFQSEQDYRNFKILQLESFFFGQYAERFKRFELDPHQFDYRG
;
A
#
# COMPACT_ATOMS: atom_id res chain seq x y z
N MET A 1 14.79 20.59 -63.03
CA MET A 1 16.21 21.02 -63.02
C MET A 1 17.03 19.98 -62.27
N PRO A 2 18.29 19.72 -62.70
CA PRO A 2 19.13 18.57 -62.37
C PRO A 2 19.97 18.82 -61.07
N LEU A 3 20.58 17.84 -60.41
CA LEU A 3 21.97 17.31 -60.56
C LEU A 3 22.15 16.24 -59.43
N MET A 4 22.59 14.99 -59.67
CA MET A 4 23.98 14.49 -59.82
C MET A 4 24.85 14.67 -58.57
N ASP A 5 25.18 13.56 -57.87
CA ASP A 5 26.51 12.86 -57.78
C ASP A 5 27.24 13.27 -56.47
N SER A 6 28.17 12.56 -55.80
CA SER A 6 29.04 11.39 -55.98
C SER A 6 29.57 11.02 -54.56
N VAL A 7 29.60 9.76 -54.10
CA VAL A 7 30.74 8.79 -54.04
C VAL A 7 32.09 9.27 -53.44
N GLY A 8 32.63 8.48 -52.50
CA GLY A 8 34.06 8.42 -52.06
C GLY A 8 34.27 8.80 -50.59
N GLU A 9 34.99 8.10 -49.71
CA GLU A 9 36.10 7.14 -49.81
C GLU A 9 36.23 6.32 -48.49
N LEU A 10 36.66 5.07 -48.61
CA LEU A 10 37.14 4.20 -47.53
C LEU A 10 38.65 4.40 -47.36
N GLN A 11 39.18 4.60 -46.14
CA GLN A 11 40.51 4.10 -45.78
C GLN A 11 40.62 3.63 -44.31
N SER A 12 41.23 2.46 -44.21
CA SER A 12 41.65 1.68 -43.04
C SER A 12 42.94 2.24 -42.43
N SER A 13 43.15 2.07 -41.12
CA SER A 13 44.45 1.63 -40.60
C SER A 13 44.36 1.16 -39.16
N ASP A 14 44.87 -0.05 -38.93
CA ASP A 14 45.16 -0.63 -37.62
C ASP A 14 46.38 0.04 -36.97
N GLY A 15 46.37 0.12 -35.64
CA GLY A 15 47.53 0.59 -34.86
C GLY A 15 47.39 0.27 -33.38
N PHE A 16 47.84 -0.93 -33.00
CA PHE A 16 48.02 -1.36 -31.61
C PHE A 16 49.26 -0.66 -30.99
N THR A 17 49.05 0.09 -29.91
CA THR A 17 50.09 0.37 -28.91
C THR A 17 49.50 0.32 -27.52
N ALA A 18 49.84 -0.74 -26.80
CA ALA A 18 49.69 -0.83 -25.35
C ALA A 18 50.75 0.03 -24.67
N ALA A 19 50.37 0.88 -23.71
CA ALA A 19 51.11 1.08 -22.46
C ALA A 19 50.38 2.04 -21.51
N THR A 20 50.40 1.65 -20.23
CA THR A 20 50.33 2.49 -19.03
C THR A 20 48.93 2.76 -18.48
N THR A 21 48.51 1.85 -17.62
CA THR A 21 47.62 2.10 -16.49
C THR A 21 48.01 3.37 -15.72
N PRO A 22 47.13 4.37 -15.58
CA PRO A 22 46.98 5.07 -14.33
C PRO A 22 45.96 4.31 -13.46
N ALA A 23 46.21 4.34 -12.15
CA ALA A 23 45.46 3.67 -11.12
C ALA A 23 43.94 3.76 -11.34
N ALA A 24 43.25 2.63 -11.16
CA ALA A 24 41.81 2.55 -11.09
C ALA A 24 41.33 3.46 -9.95
N GLU A 25 40.98 4.69 -10.33
CA GLU A 25 40.12 5.56 -9.55
C GLU A 25 38.82 4.79 -9.39
N ALA A 26 38.60 4.28 -8.18
CA ALA A 26 37.39 3.56 -7.83
C ALA A 26 36.22 4.49 -8.10
N ALA A 27 35.59 4.33 -9.25
CA ALA A 27 34.39 5.05 -9.63
C ALA A 27 33.34 4.76 -8.56
N THR A 28 33.17 5.71 -7.64
CA THR A 28 32.01 5.77 -6.75
C THR A 28 30.80 5.95 -7.64
N LEU A 29 30.17 4.83 -8.02
CA LEU A 29 28.89 4.86 -8.69
C LEU A 29 27.92 5.60 -7.76
N PRO A 30 27.25 6.65 -8.23
CA PRO A 30 26.24 7.33 -7.43
C PRO A 30 25.16 6.30 -7.10
N MET A 31 25.07 5.95 -5.81
CA MET A 31 23.97 5.16 -5.27
C MET A 31 22.71 6.04 -5.35
N ASP A 32 21.98 5.92 -6.45
CA ASP A 32 20.66 6.53 -6.59
C ASP A 32 19.72 5.82 -5.60
N HIS A 33 19.55 6.43 -4.44
CA HIS A 33 18.54 5.98 -3.49
C HIS A 33 17.18 6.18 -4.12
N ILE A 34 16.45 5.08 -4.39
CA ILE A 34 15.06 5.13 -4.81
C ILE A 34 14.28 5.90 -3.75
N ARG A 35 14.02 7.18 -4.04
CA ARG A 35 13.13 8.01 -3.23
C ARG A 35 11.72 7.50 -3.46
N ARG A 36 11.29 6.54 -2.62
CA ARG A 36 9.87 6.25 -2.51
C ARG A 36 9.23 7.51 -1.98
N ARG A 37 8.58 8.27 -2.87
CA ARG A 37 7.60 9.26 -2.44
C ARG A 37 6.70 8.50 -1.49
N ARG A 38 6.59 8.98 -0.25
CA ARG A 38 5.47 8.60 0.60
C ARG A 38 4.27 9.14 -0.15
N GLU A 39 3.75 8.37 -1.09
CA GLU A 39 2.40 8.56 -1.56
C GLU A 39 1.63 8.58 -0.25
N MET A 40 1.13 9.76 0.12
CA MET A 40 0.03 9.82 1.04
C MET A 40 -0.96 8.90 0.36
N MET A 41 -1.08 7.65 0.82
CA MET A 41 -2.18 6.78 0.47
C MET A 41 -3.39 7.61 0.90
N SER A 42 -3.91 8.41 -0.02
CA SER A 42 -4.99 9.33 0.26
C SER A 42 -6.17 8.41 0.37
N CYS A 43 -6.38 7.97 1.59
CA CYS A 43 -7.51 7.17 1.97
C CYS A 43 -8.73 8.07 1.89
N GLN A 44 -9.23 8.25 0.69
CA GLN A 44 -10.44 9.02 0.43
C GLN A 44 -11.63 8.13 0.79
N ILE A 45 -11.77 7.82 2.08
CA ILE A 45 -12.97 7.18 2.59
C ILE A 45 -14.04 8.25 2.60
N ALA A 46 -14.85 8.26 1.55
CA ALA A 46 -16.05 9.07 1.54
C ALA A 46 -17.07 8.42 2.47
N LEU A 47 -17.05 8.76 3.76
CA LEU A 47 -18.07 8.31 4.73
C LEU A 47 -19.49 8.79 4.36
N ALA A 48 -19.60 9.73 3.41
CA ALA A 48 -20.87 10.11 2.80
C ALA A 48 -21.45 9.03 1.87
N ASP A 49 -20.63 8.09 1.39
CA ASP A 49 -21.08 6.93 0.64
C ASP A 49 -21.55 5.85 1.62
N VAL A 50 -22.85 5.60 1.62
CA VAL A 50 -23.52 4.59 2.46
C VAL A 50 -22.93 3.20 2.23
N ASN A 51 -22.44 2.90 1.02
CA ASN A 51 -21.84 1.61 0.71
C ASN A 51 -20.47 1.41 1.37
N VAL A 52 -19.75 2.50 1.62
CA VAL A 52 -18.43 2.48 2.27
C VAL A 52 -18.60 2.42 3.79
N LEU A 53 -19.61 3.11 4.32
CA LEU A 53 -19.99 3.04 5.73
C LEU A 53 -20.43 1.60 6.07
N HIS A 54 -21.53 1.13 5.49
CA HIS A 54 -22.11 -0.18 5.82
C HIS A 54 -21.40 -1.39 5.21
N MET A 55 -20.20 -1.21 4.66
CA MET A 55 -19.40 -2.34 4.22
C MET A 55 -18.85 -3.09 5.44
N PRO A 56 -18.76 -4.43 5.41
CA PRO A 56 -18.21 -5.20 6.52
C PRO A 56 -16.80 -4.72 6.88
N CYS A 57 -16.62 -4.16 8.07
CA CYS A 57 -15.36 -3.59 8.49
C CYS A 57 -15.16 -3.76 10.00
N ASP A 58 -14.89 -5.00 10.44
CA ASP A 58 -14.79 -5.42 11.85
C ASP A 58 -13.57 -4.81 12.59
N MET A 59 -13.54 -3.48 12.72
CA MET A 59 -12.48 -2.65 13.31
C MET A 59 -12.56 -2.58 14.83
N ASP A 60 -13.58 -3.19 15.42
CA ASP A 60 -13.78 -3.40 16.85
C ASP A 60 -13.16 -4.70 17.36
N LEU A 61 -12.58 -5.53 16.48
CA LEU A 61 -11.95 -6.80 16.84
C LEU A 61 -10.82 -6.63 17.89
N PRO A 62 -10.76 -7.52 18.90
CA PRO A 62 -9.63 -7.57 19.80
C PRO A 62 -8.37 -7.97 19.02
N ASN A 63 -7.24 -7.34 19.34
CA ASN A 63 -5.99 -7.54 18.62
C ASN A 63 -6.08 -7.20 17.11
N LEU A 64 -6.83 -6.16 16.76
CA LEU A 64 -6.94 -5.63 15.39
C LEU A 64 -5.64 -5.64 14.56
N PRO A 65 -4.44 -5.29 15.09
CA PRO A 65 -3.20 -5.33 14.31
C PRO A 65 -2.85 -6.71 13.73
N LYS A 66 -3.34 -7.81 14.33
CA LYS A 66 -3.12 -9.17 13.83
C LYS A 66 -3.99 -9.53 12.63
N TYR A 67 -5.15 -8.88 12.50
CA TYR A 67 -6.17 -9.23 11.52
C TYR A 67 -6.39 -8.15 10.46
N ILE A 68 -5.77 -6.97 10.63
CA ILE A 68 -6.00 -5.83 9.74
C ILE A 68 -5.77 -6.18 8.27
N GLU A 69 -4.75 -6.98 7.96
CA GLU A 69 -4.42 -7.40 6.60
C GLU A 69 -5.46 -8.34 5.97
N THR A 70 -6.32 -8.95 6.80
CA THR A 70 -7.43 -9.81 6.34
C THR A 70 -8.73 -9.04 6.14
N LEU A 71 -8.79 -7.80 6.61
CA LEU A 71 -9.96 -6.94 6.44
C LEU A 71 -9.98 -6.34 5.02
N PRO A 72 -11.16 -5.90 4.54
CA PRO A 72 -11.26 -5.23 3.27
C PRO A 72 -10.38 -3.97 3.16
N ASN A 73 -10.05 -3.58 1.92
CA ASN A 73 -9.11 -2.50 1.62
C ASN A 73 -9.47 -1.17 2.29
N GLN A 74 -10.75 -0.83 2.40
CA GLN A 74 -11.19 0.39 3.06
C GLN A 74 -10.83 0.40 4.55
N CYS A 75 -10.85 -0.76 5.21
CA CYS A 75 -10.50 -0.92 6.62
C CYS A 75 -8.99 -0.82 6.84
N ILE A 76 -8.21 -1.50 6.00
CA ILE A 76 -6.74 -1.41 5.97
C ILE A 76 -6.33 0.05 5.81
N CYS A 77 -6.96 0.73 4.86
CA CYS A 77 -6.71 2.11 4.54
C CYS A 77 -7.06 3.04 5.72
N ALA A 78 -8.27 2.92 6.29
CA ALA A 78 -8.69 3.66 7.49
C ALA A 78 -7.74 3.47 8.67
N TYR A 79 -7.31 2.22 8.90
CA TYR A 79 -6.37 1.88 9.94
C TYR A 79 -5.03 2.56 9.70
N ASN A 80 -4.48 2.47 8.50
CA ASN A 80 -3.16 3.02 8.18
C ASN A 80 -3.12 4.55 8.22
N THR A 81 -4.22 5.23 7.90
CA THR A 81 -4.29 6.70 7.91
C THR A 81 -4.79 7.31 9.22
N ARG A 82 -5.24 6.49 10.20
CA ARG A 82 -5.90 6.94 11.45
C ARG A 82 -5.17 8.02 12.25
N PHE A 83 -3.86 8.18 12.08
CA PHE A 83 -3.05 9.17 12.80
C PHE A 83 -2.48 10.27 11.90
N GLN A 84 -2.94 10.38 10.65
CA GLN A 84 -2.46 11.39 9.71
C GLN A 84 -3.13 12.75 9.95
N SER A 85 -4.43 12.77 10.23
CA SER A 85 -5.19 13.98 10.55
C SER A 85 -6.29 13.70 11.57
N GLU A 86 -6.86 14.76 12.15
CA GLU A 86 -8.02 14.64 13.03
C GLU A 86 -9.22 14.03 12.29
N GLN A 87 -9.43 14.41 11.03
CA GLN A 87 -10.50 13.87 10.20
C GLN A 87 -10.34 12.37 9.97
N ASP A 88 -9.12 11.91 9.71
CA ASP A 88 -8.84 10.47 9.53
C ASP A 88 -9.08 9.69 10.83
N TYR A 89 -8.72 10.26 11.97
CA TYR A 89 -9.00 9.64 13.27
C TYR A 89 -10.51 9.55 13.53
N ARG A 90 -11.28 10.60 13.21
CA ARG A 90 -12.74 10.60 13.31
C ARG A 90 -13.36 9.54 12.39
N ASN A 91 -12.91 9.45 11.14
CA ASN A 91 -13.36 8.44 10.18
C ASN A 91 -13.08 7.02 10.70
N PHE A 92 -11.87 6.77 11.22
CA PHE A 92 -11.51 5.50 11.86
C PHE A 92 -12.43 5.17 13.04
N LYS A 93 -12.73 6.14 13.90
CA LYS A 93 -13.62 5.93 15.05
C LYS A 93 -15.07 5.69 14.65
N ILE A 94 -15.55 6.29 13.56
CA ILE A 94 -16.90 6.02 13.04
C ILE A 94 -16.98 4.58 12.54
N LEU A 95 -16.02 4.12 11.73
CA LEU A 95 -15.97 2.72 11.27
C LEU A 95 -15.84 1.73 12.44
N GLN A 96 -15.11 2.10 13.49
CA GLN A 96 -15.02 1.30 14.71
C GLN A 96 -16.35 1.24 15.49
N LEU A 97 -17.09 2.35 15.57
CA LEU A 97 -18.41 2.36 16.21
C LEU A 97 -19.43 1.57 15.40
N GLU A 98 -19.39 1.72 14.09
CA GLU A 98 -20.25 0.98 13.18
C GLU A 98 -20.02 -0.52 13.30
N SER A 99 -18.78 -0.98 13.31
CA SER A 99 -18.47 -2.39 13.55
C SER A 99 -18.89 -2.89 14.92
N PHE A 100 -18.79 -2.06 15.95
CA PHE A 100 -19.28 -2.42 17.28
C PHE A 100 -20.80 -2.62 17.33
N PHE A 101 -21.58 -1.94 16.49
CA PHE A 101 -23.04 -2.09 16.48
C PHE A 101 -23.56 -3.07 15.42
N PHE A 102 -22.92 -3.09 14.25
CA PHE A 102 -23.41 -3.77 13.05
C PHE A 102 -22.38 -4.75 12.45
N GLY A 103 -21.20 -4.87 13.07
CA GLY A 103 -20.17 -5.80 12.64
C GLY A 103 -20.53 -7.24 12.96
N GLN A 104 -19.84 -8.16 12.29
CA GLN A 104 -20.02 -9.59 12.51
C GLN A 104 -19.64 -10.00 13.93
N TYR A 105 -18.66 -9.32 14.51
CA TYR A 105 -18.19 -9.59 15.85
C TYR A 105 -19.24 -9.21 16.91
N ALA A 106 -19.88 -8.05 16.75
CA ALA A 106 -20.99 -7.61 17.59
C ALA A 106 -22.19 -8.55 17.53
N GLU A 107 -22.58 -8.99 16.32
CA GLU A 107 -23.66 -9.97 16.14
C GLU A 107 -23.34 -11.32 16.80
N ARG A 108 -22.07 -11.77 16.75
CA ARG A 108 -21.64 -12.98 17.44
C ARG A 108 -21.74 -12.85 18.95
N PHE A 109 -21.33 -11.72 19.52
CA PHE A 109 -21.46 -11.47 20.95
C PHE A 109 -22.91 -11.41 21.39
N LYS A 110 -23.74 -10.70 20.65
CA LYS A 110 -25.18 -10.62 20.92
C LYS A 110 -25.84 -12.00 20.87
N ARG A 111 -25.50 -12.83 19.89
CA ARG A 111 -25.95 -14.23 19.82
C ARG A 111 -25.43 -15.04 20.99
N PHE A 112 -24.18 -14.86 21.37
CA PHE A 112 -23.63 -15.53 22.55
C PHE A 112 -24.43 -15.15 23.80
N GLU A 113 -24.77 -13.88 24.01
CA GLU A 113 -25.51 -13.46 25.21
C GLU A 113 -27.01 -13.83 25.20
N LEU A 114 -27.64 -13.89 24.02
CA LEU A 114 -29.09 -14.06 23.89
C LEU A 114 -29.53 -15.47 23.49
N ASP A 115 -28.74 -16.21 22.70
CA ASP A 115 -29.16 -17.56 22.30
C ASP A 115 -29.04 -18.51 23.49
N PRO A 116 -30.01 -19.43 23.66
CA PRO A 116 -29.87 -20.50 24.62
C PRO A 116 -28.58 -21.25 24.33
N HIS A 117 -27.64 -21.26 25.27
CA HIS A 117 -26.34 -21.94 25.17
C HIS A 117 -26.51 -23.47 25.19
N GLN A 118 -27.26 -24.04 24.25
CA GLN A 118 -27.49 -25.49 24.17
C GLN A 118 -26.21 -26.29 23.89
N PHE A 119 -25.11 -25.62 23.56
CA PHE A 119 -23.78 -26.20 23.42
C PHE A 119 -23.02 -26.32 24.75
N ASP A 120 -23.50 -25.72 25.84
CA ASP A 120 -22.82 -25.71 27.15
C ASP A 120 -23.22 -26.89 28.05
N TYR A 121 -23.70 -27.98 27.45
CA TYR A 121 -23.97 -29.23 28.16
C TYR A 121 -22.87 -30.25 27.85
N ARG A 122 -21.84 -30.31 28.71
CA ARG A 122 -21.12 -31.52 29.15
C ARG A 122 -19.89 -31.16 29.99
N GLY A 123 -20.11 -31.11 31.30
CA GLY A 123 -19.15 -31.60 32.30
C GLY A 123 -19.56 -33.01 32.70
#